data_AF-A0A315DRZ1-F1
#
_entry.id   AF-A0A315DRZ1-F1
#
_cell.length_a   1.000
_cell.length_b   1.000
_cell.length_c   1.000
_cell.angle_alpha   90.00
_cell.angle_beta   90.00
_cell.angle_gamma   90.00
#
_symmetry.space_group_name_H-M   'P 1'
#
loop_
_entity.id
_entity.type
_entity.pdbx_description
1 polymer ?
#
loop_
_entity_poly.entity_id
_entity_poly.type
_entity_poly.pdbx_seq_one_letter_code
_entity_poly.pdbx_strand_id
1 'polypeptide(L)'
;MKCPTCNDTPLVMAERQGVEIDYCPDCRGIWLDRGELDKLLDRAVAAAPTASPLPLHAPPTGLGMQRPAGYGDGRHGDRDHHKRQKSWLHEIFD
;
A
#
# COMPACT_ATOMS: atom_id res chain seq x y z
N MET A 1 -8.33 -24.58 22.85
CA MET A 1 -9.60 -23.82 22.88
C MET A 1 -10.47 -24.19 21.69
N LYS A 2 -11.79 -23.95 21.71
CA LYS A 2 -12.67 -24.22 20.55
C LYS A 2 -12.73 -22.99 19.65
N CYS A 3 -12.75 -23.21 18.33
CA CYS A 3 -13.03 -22.14 17.39
C CYS A 3 -14.47 -21.63 17.63
N PRO A 4 -14.71 -20.30 17.72
CA PRO A 4 -16.07 -19.78 17.86
C PRO A 4 -16.79 -19.63 16.51
N THR A 5 -16.07 -19.80 15.40
CA THR A 5 -16.65 -19.79 14.05
C THR A 5 -16.99 -21.20 13.57
N CYS A 6 -16.17 -22.20 13.90
CA CYS A 6 -16.41 -23.61 13.56
C CYS A 6 -17.06 -24.32 14.74
N ASN A 7 -18.09 -25.13 14.48
CA ASN A 7 -18.76 -25.84 15.55
C ASN A 7 -17.86 -26.98 16.07
N ASP A 8 -17.40 -26.85 17.32
CA ASP A 8 -16.61 -27.85 18.07
C ASP A 8 -15.19 -28.15 17.57
N THR A 9 -14.67 -27.45 16.58
CA THR A 9 -13.29 -27.64 16.12
C THR A 9 -12.27 -27.16 17.16
N PRO A 10 -11.33 -28.01 17.61
CA PRO A 10 -10.24 -27.58 18.47
C PRO A 10 -9.24 -26.72 17.67
N LEU A 11 -8.86 -25.59 18.26
CA LEU A 11 -7.75 -24.78 17.78
C LEU A 11 -6.44 -25.52 18.01
N VAL A 12 -5.56 -25.44 17.02
CA VAL A 12 -4.25 -26.07 17.02
C VAL A 12 -3.20 -25.00 17.29
N MET A 13 -2.40 -25.20 18.33
CA MET A 13 -1.22 -24.37 18.59
C MET A 13 -0.17 -24.58 17.52
N ALA A 14 0.33 -23.48 16.97
CA ALA A 14 1.47 -23.47 16.07
C ALA A 14 2.39 -22.31 16.43
N GLU A 15 3.68 -22.49 16.22
CA GLU A 15 4.64 -21.40 16.27
C GLU A 15 4.96 -20.95 14.84
N ARG A 16 4.88 -19.65 14.58
CA ARG A 16 5.23 -19.04 13.30
C ARG A 16 6.09 -17.82 13.55
N GLN A 17 7.30 -17.84 12.98
CA GLN A 17 8.26 -16.74 13.08
C GLN A 17 8.56 -16.34 14.54
N GLY A 18 8.50 -17.28 15.49
CA GLY A 18 8.71 -17.00 16.92
C GLY A 18 7.51 -16.33 17.61
N VAL A 19 6.30 -16.44 17.05
CA VAL A 19 5.03 -16.05 17.67
C VAL A 19 4.17 -17.31 17.80
N GLU A 20 3.64 -17.53 18.99
CA GLU A 20 2.67 -18.59 19.26
C GLU A 20 1.31 -18.13 18.70
N ILE A 21 0.66 -19.01 17.93
CA ILE A 21 -0.62 -18.72 17.29
C ILE A 21 -1.55 -19.92 17.47
N ASP A 22 -2.83 -19.65 17.71
CA ASP A 22 -3.89 -20.66 17.67
C ASP A 22 -4.62 -20.58 16.33
N TYR A 23 -4.52 -21.62 15.50
CA TYR A 23 -5.20 -21.65 14.20
C TYR A 23 -6.26 -22.76 14.13
N CYS A 24 -7.35 -22.48 13.44
CA CYS A 24 -8.40 -23.46 13.16
C CYS A 24 -8.11 -24.16 11.83
N PRO A 25 -8.01 -25.51 11.77
CA PRO A 25 -7.76 -26.21 10.51
C PRO A 25 -8.93 -26.14 9.51
N ASP A 26 -10.16 -25.93 10.02
CA ASP A 26 -11.37 -25.96 9.19
C ASP A 26 -11.64 -24.61 8.50
N CYS A 27 -11.72 -23.51 9.26
CA CYS A 27 -11.95 -22.17 8.70
C CYS A 27 -10.67 -21.37 8.43
N ARG A 28 -9.50 -21.88 8.85
CA ARG A 28 -8.21 -21.18 8.78
C ARG A 28 -8.17 -19.85 9.56
N GLY A 29 -9.09 -19.66 10.50
CA GLY A 29 -9.09 -18.52 11.41
C GLY A 29 -7.89 -18.58 12.36
N ILE A 30 -7.30 -17.42 12.65
CA ILE A 30 -6.15 -17.26 13.55
C ILE A 30 -6.62 -16.48 14.77
N TRP A 31 -6.26 -16.98 15.95
CA TRP A 31 -6.58 -16.43 17.26
C TRP A 31 -5.27 -16.09 17.96
N LEU A 32 -5.17 -14.85 18.45
CA LEU A 32 -3.98 -14.28 19.07
C LEU A 32 -4.38 -13.58 20.37
N ASP A 33 -3.55 -13.71 21.40
CA ASP A 33 -3.66 -12.90 22.60
C ASP A 33 -3.07 -11.49 22.38
N ARG A 34 -3.41 -10.55 23.27
CA ARG A 34 -2.98 -9.15 23.14
C ARG A 34 -1.46 -8.99 22.99
N GLY A 35 -0.67 -9.78 23.73
CA GLY A 35 0.80 -9.72 23.69
C GLY A 35 1.44 -10.46 22.50
N GLU A 36 0.69 -11.31 21.79
CA GLU A 36 1.18 -11.99 20.58
C GLU A 36 1.00 -11.12 19.35
N LEU A 37 -0.11 -10.36 19.29
CA LEU A 37 -0.37 -9.40 18.23
C LEU A 37 0.73 -8.33 18.16
N ASP A 38 1.14 -7.76 19.30
CA ASP A 38 2.19 -6.75 19.35
C ASP A 38 3.52 -7.29 18.78
N LYS A 39 3.90 -8.53 19.14
CA LYS A 39 5.10 -9.19 18.60
C LYS A 39 5.02 -9.44 17.10
N LEU A 40 3.83 -9.74 16.59
CA LEU A 40 3.61 -9.95 15.16
C LEU A 40 3.72 -8.62 14.39
N LEU A 41 3.16 -7.53 14.92
CA LEU A 41 3.23 -6.19 14.33
C LEU A 41 4.68 -5.70 14.24
N ASP A 42 5.45 -5.82 15.32
CA ASP A 42 6.86 -5.40 15.34
C ASP A 42 7.68 -6.13 14.26
N ARG A 43 7.45 -7.43 14.07
CA ARG A 43 8.11 -8.23 13.04
C ARG A 43 7.62 -7.92 11.63
N ALA A 44 6.32 -7.70 11.44
CA ALA A 44 5.76 -7.36 10.14
C ALA A 44 6.33 -6.05 9.60
N VAL A 45 6.55 -5.06 10.49
CA VAL A 45 7.21 -3.80 10.13
C VAL A 45 8.68 -4.02 9.78
N ALA A 46 9.39 -4.84 10.54
CA ALA A 46 10.80 -5.16 10.26
C ALA A 46 11.00 -5.97 8.96
N ALA A 47 10.02 -6.79 8.58
CA ALA A 47 10.05 -7.63 7.39
C ALA A 47 9.54 -6.94 6.11
N ALA A 48 9.02 -5.70 6.23
CA ALA A 48 8.59 -4.95 5.06
C ALA A 48 9.79 -4.72 4.14
N PRO A 49 9.73 -5.16 2.86
CA PRO A 49 10.79 -4.84 1.92
C PRO A 49 10.87 -3.32 1.83
N THR A 50 12.04 -2.77 2.10
CA THR A 50 12.35 -1.38 1.76
C THR A 50 12.07 -1.24 0.27
N ALA A 51 10.96 -0.58 -0.06
CA ALA A 51 10.56 -0.34 -1.43
C ALA A 51 11.73 0.34 -2.12
N SER A 52 12.45 -0.42 -2.95
CA SER A 52 13.53 0.13 -3.75
C SER A 52 12.89 1.15 -4.70
N PRO A 53 13.34 2.42 -4.71
CA PRO A 53 12.76 3.40 -5.60
C PRO A 53 12.90 2.87 -7.04
N LEU A 54 11.76 2.71 -7.72
CA LEU A 54 11.76 2.37 -9.14
C LEU A 54 12.63 3.40 -9.87
N PRO A 55 13.56 2.97 -10.76
CA PRO A 55 14.35 3.91 -11.53
C PRO A 55 13.41 4.74 -12.41
N LEU A 56 13.36 6.05 -12.15
CA LEU A 56 12.73 7.04 -13.02
C LEU A 56 13.39 6.93 -14.40
N HIS A 57 12.66 6.40 -15.38
CA HIS A 57 13.08 6.44 -16.78
C HIS A 57 13.20 7.91 -17.20
N ALA A 58 14.44 8.35 -17.47
CA ALA A 58 14.69 9.67 -18.04
C ALA A 58 14.13 9.72 -19.48
N PRO A 59 13.47 10.81 -19.90
CA PRO A 59 13.04 10.96 -21.28
C PRO A 59 14.27 11.03 -22.21
N PRO A 60 14.21 10.44 -23.42
CA PRO A 60 15.30 10.55 -24.38
C PRO A 60 15.48 12.02 -24.78
N THR A 61 16.70 12.52 -24.58
CA THR A 61 17.17 13.81 -25.08
C THR A 61 17.19 13.80 -26.61
N GLY A 62 16.11 14.30 -27.19
CA GLY A 62 16.05 14.64 -28.62
C GLY A 62 16.93 15.86 -28.90
N LEU A 63 17.96 15.65 -29.72
CA LEU A 63 18.86 16.66 -30.25
C LEU A 63 18.10 17.74 -31.05
N GLY A 64 18.66 18.95 -31.02
CA GLY A 64 17.96 20.21 -31.26
C GLY A 64 17.40 20.46 -32.67
N MET A 65 16.43 21.36 -32.71
CA MET A 65 16.04 22.08 -33.92
C MET A 65 16.08 23.59 -33.63
N GLN A 66 16.82 24.33 -34.45
CA GLN A 66 17.18 25.73 -34.24
C GLN A 66 16.00 26.71 -34.33
N ARG A 67 16.10 27.79 -33.55
CA ARG A 67 15.25 29.01 -33.58
C ARG A 67 15.29 29.71 -34.94
N PRO A 68 14.30 30.59 -35.19
CA PRO A 68 14.70 31.98 -35.43
C PRO A 68 14.03 32.98 -34.47
N ALA A 69 14.72 34.10 -34.30
CA ALA A 69 14.34 35.23 -33.47
C ALA A 69 13.14 36.00 -34.05
N GLY A 70 12.20 36.39 -33.21
CA GLY A 70 11.09 37.27 -33.55
C GLY A 70 10.61 38.06 -32.33
N TYR A 71 10.66 39.38 -32.44
CA TYR A 71 10.22 40.44 -31.53
C TYR A 71 8.89 40.21 -30.79
N GLY A 72 8.75 40.71 -29.55
CA GLY A 72 7.42 40.95 -28.96
C GLY A 72 7.39 41.10 -27.44
N ASP A 73 7.49 42.35 -26.98
CA ASP A 73 7.05 42.83 -25.66
C ASP A 73 5.54 42.55 -25.43
N GLY A 74 5.12 42.19 -24.21
CA GLY A 74 3.70 42.02 -23.93
C GLY A 74 3.35 41.47 -22.55
N ARG A 75 2.87 42.36 -21.68
CA ARG A 75 2.22 42.15 -20.37
C ARG A 75 1.06 41.13 -20.38
N HIS A 76 0.69 40.70 -19.16
CA HIS A 76 -0.67 40.68 -18.57
C HIS A 76 -1.30 39.31 -18.23
N GLY A 77 -1.79 39.21 -16.97
CA GLY A 77 -2.88 38.33 -16.51
C GLY A 77 -2.54 36.82 -16.43
N ASP A 78 -3.19 35.98 -15.66
CA ASP A 78 -4.32 36.16 -14.75
C ASP A 78 -4.36 34.94 -13.80
N ARG A 79 -5.19 35.04 -12.78
CA ARG A 79 -5.41 34.07 -11.73
C ARG A 79 -6.25 32.88 -12.22
N ASP A 80 -6.51 31.99 -11.27
CA ASP A 80 -7.74 31.21 -11.15
C ASP A 80 -7.72 29.73 -11.59
N HIS A 81 -7.46 28.91 -10.57
CA HIS A 81 -8.41 27.98 -9.96
C HIS A 81 -9.28 27.03 -10.82
N HIS A 82 -9.37 25.80 -10.26
CA HIS A 82 -10.46 24.82 -10.33
C HIS A 82 -10.37 23.72 -11.39
N LYS A 83 -10.22 22.47 -10.92
CA LYS A 83 -11.28 21.42 -10.91
C LYS A 83 -10.65 20.10 -10.42
N ARG A 84 -10.93 19.70 -9.18
CA ARG A 84 -11.96 18.72 -8.78
C ARG A 84 -11.81 17.38 -9.51
N GLN A 85 -11.13 16.42 -8.88
CA GLN A 85 -11.34 15.00 -9.16
C GLN A 85 -11.85 14.32 -7.90
N LYS A 86 -13.17 14.08 -7.87
CA LYS A 86 -13.82 13.13 -6.96
C LYS A 86 -14.27 11.97 -7.85
N SER A 87 -13.50 10.89 -7.92
CA SER A 87 -13.93 9.65 -8.58
C SER A 87 -13.06 8.42 -8.26
N TRP A 88 -12.44 8.34 -7.07
CA TRP A 88 -11.66 7.15 -6.69
C TRP A 88 -12.44 6.12 -5.85
N LEU A 89 -13.60 6.49 -5.29
CA LEU A 89 -14.29 5.66 -4.30
C LEU A 89 -15.41 4.75 -4.86
N HIS A 90 -15.52 4.55 -6.18
CA HIS A 90 -16.58 3.71 -6.76
C HIS A 90 -16.07 2.37 -7.35
N GLU A 91 -14.76 2.09 -7.29
CA GLU A 91 -14.19 0.84 -7.81
C GLU A 91 -13.74 -0.15 -6.71
N ILE A 92 -13.94 0.17 -5.44
CA ILE A 92 -13.48 -0.66 -4.29
C ILE A 92 -14.60 -1.54 -3.69
N PHE A 93 -15.86 -1.35 -4.09
CA PHE A 93 -17.02 -2.07 -3.53
C PHE A 93 -17.76 -2.96 -4.53
N ASP A 94 -17.07 -3.45 -5.58
CA ASP A 94 -17.49 -4.64 -6.35
C ASP A 94 -16.57 -5.82 -6.00
#